data_AF-A0A8S0Q2G1-F1
#
_entry.id   AF-A0A8S0Q2G1-F1
#
_cell.length_a   1.000
_cell.length_b   1.000
_cell.length_c   1.000
_cell.angle_alpha   90.00
_cell.angle_beta   90.00
_cell.angle_gamma   90.00
#
_symmetry.space_group_name_H-M   'P 1'
#
loop_
_entity.id
_entity.type
_entity.pdbx_description
1 polymer ?
#
loop_
_entity_poly.entity_id
_entity_poly.type
_entity_poly.pdbx_seq_one_letter_code
_entity_poly.pdbx_strand_id
1 'polypeptide(L)'
;MVVNLEFIRAIITAEEVLLLDPLRQEVLPFVEQLRQLLLHKSSSNHGSNQLIAQDHGMQSPTAGKWLPVPDAADGLQAELPFEFQVLEIALEVVCTYLDSSVAELERDAYPVLDELARNVSTKNLERVRSLKSNLTRLLAQVQRVRDEIEHLLDDDEDMAQLYLTRKWIQNQQSEALMGAMASNGIVPTAPHLRRLSSARSGSLVSNYLNDNDVEDLEMLLEAYFMQLDGTRNKILSVREYIDDTEDYVNIQLDNQRNELIQLQLTLTIASFAIAVETMMAGWFGMNIPCSLYNIHGIFELTVGIMTAVCVSLFVLVLGYARWKKLLGS
;
A
#
# COMPACT_ATOMS: atom_id res chain seq x y z
N MET A 1 -15.36 20.92 1.71
CA MET A 1 -14.70 19.62 1.97
C MET A 1 -13.21 19.87 2.19
N VAL A 2 -12.63 19.30 3.25
CA VAL A 2 -11.17 19.37 3.47
C VAL A 2 -10.60 18.01 3.07
N VAL A 3 -9.68 18.00 2.12
CA VAL A 3 -9.04 16.78 1.60
C VAL A 3 -7.59 16.76 2.05
N ASN A 4 -7.21 15.68 2.72
CA ASN A 4 -5.86 15.42 3.19
C ASN A 4 -5.44 14.01 2.78
N LEU A 5 -5.01 13.86 1.52
CA LEU A 5 -4.64 12.58 0.93
C LEU A 5 -3.14 12.56 0.64
N GLU A 6 -2.39 11.86 1.48
CA GLU A 6 -0.92 11.76 1.42
C GLU A 6 -0.21 13.13 1.29
N PHE A 7 0.18 13.52 0.08
CA PHE A 7 0.88 14.78 -0.22
C PHE A 7 -0.07 15.89 -0.71
N ILE A 8 -1.34 15.58 -0.98
CA ILE A 8 -2.36 16.54 -1.41
C ILE A 8 -3.13 17.05 -0.20
N ARG A 9 -3.08 18.37 0.02
CA ARG A 9 -3.83 19.06 1.07
C ARG A 9 -4.63 20.19 0.44
N ALA A 10 -5.94 20.02 0.35
CA ALA A 10 -6.81 20.96 -0.35
C ALA A 10 -8.11 21.25 0.41
N ILE A 11 -8.65 22.44 0.20
CA ILE A 11 -10.01 22.80 0.59
C ILE A 11 -10.82 22.97 -0.69
N ILE A 12 -11.85 22.17 -0.82
CA ILE A 12 -12.73 22.11 -1.99
C ILE A 12 -14.07 22.75 -1.59
N THR A 13 -14.53 23.72 -2.37
CA THR A 13 -15.86 24.32 -2.28
C THR A 13 -16.70 23.92 -3.50
N ALA A 14 -17.95 24.39 -3.61
CA ALA A 14 -18.81 24.10 -4.75
C ALA A 14 -18.28 24.68 -6.10
N GLU A 15 -17.41 25.68 -6.04
CA GLU A 15 -16.93 26.38 -7.25
C GLU A 15 -15.41 26.56 -7.30
N GLU A 16 -14.72 26.45 -6.16
CA GLU A 16 -13.30 26.80 -6.03
C GLU A 16 -12.50 25.72 -5.29
N VAL A 17 -11.20 25.69 -5.54
CA VAL A 17 -10.23 24.81 -4.87
C VAL A 17 -9.08 25.64 -4.34
N LEU A 18 -8.78 25.47 -3.05
CA LEU A 18 -7.60 26.04 -2.41
C LEU A 18 -6.62 24.90 -2.10
N LEU A 19 -5.49 24.89 -2.80
CA LEU A 19 -4.43 23.90 -2.64
C LEU A 19 -3.28 24.45 -1.79
N LEU A 20 -2.84 23.68 -0.81
CA LEU A 20 -1.67 23.99 -0.01
C LEU A 20 -0.40 23.51 -0.73
N ASP A 21 0.66 24.34 -0.73
CA ASP A 21 1.97 24.04 -1.31
C ASP A 21 1.95 23.51 -2.78
N PRO A 22 1.37 24.25 -3.75
CA PRO A 22 1.18 23.76 -5.13
C PRO A 22 2.49 23.56 -5.93
N LEU A 23 3.64 24.02 -5.41
CA LEU A 23 4.94 23.93 -6.08
C LEU A 23 5.71 22.64 -5.74
N ARG A 24 5.17 21.81 -4.84
CA ARG A 24 5.77 20.53 -4.46
C ARG A 24 5.71 19.55 -5.63
N GLN A 25 6.82 18.85 -5.91
CA GLN A 25 6.98 18.03 -7.12
C GLN A 25 5.93 16.91 -7.22
N GLU A 26 5.57 16.30 -6.09
CA GLU A 26 4.56 15.25 -5.99
C GLU A 26 3.14 15.79 -6.28
N VAL A 27 2.89 17.09 -6.05
CA VAL A 27 1.58 17.74 -6.21
C VAL A 27 1.37 18.27 -7.64
N LEU A 28 2.43 18.40 -8.44
CA LEU A 28 2.36 18.95 -9.80
C LEU A 28 1.39 18.20 -10.74
N PRO A 29 1.33 16.85 -10.76
CA PRO A 29 0.37 16.13 -11.61
C PRO A 29 -1.08 16.52 -11.30
N PHE A 30 -1.40 16.66 -10.01
CA PHE A 30 -2.71 17.12 -9.56
C PHE A 30 -3.02 18.55 -10.03
N VAL A 31 -2.06 19.46 -9.92
CA VAL A 31 -2.23 20.85 -10.39
C VAL A 31 -2.47 20.92 -11.89
N GLU A 32 -1.76 20.11 -12.67
CA GLU A 32 -1.89 20.11 -14.13
C GLU A 32 -3.26 19.56 -14.57
N GLN A 33 -3.71 18.43 -14.00
CA GLN A 33 -5.04 17.89 -14.28
C GLN A 33 -6.15 18.85 -13.84
N LEU A 34 -6.01 19.51 -12.68
CA LEU A 34 -6.98 20.48 -12.20
C LEU A 34 -7.06 21.73 -13.11
N ARG A 35 -5.93 22.18 -13.67
CA ARG A 35 -5.93 23.25 -14.68
C ARG A 35 -6.66 22.83 -15.95
N GLN A 36 -6.45 21.60 -16.41
CA GLN A 36 -7.15 21.08 -17.58
C GLN A 36 -8.66 21.04 -17.34
N LEU A 37 -9.10 20.57 -16.16
CA LEU A 37 -10.52 20.57 -15.78
C LEU A 37 -11.14 21.98 -15.87
N LEU A 38 -10.48 22.97 -15.28
CA LEU A 38 -10.96 24.36 -15.27
C LEU A 38 -10.98 25.00 -16.67
N LEU A 39 -10.01 24.67 -17.52
CA LEU A 39 -9.95 25.16 -18.90
C LEU A 39 -11.10 24.59 -19.75
N HIS A 40 -11.43 23.31 -19.60
CA HIS A 40 -12.55 22.68 -20.33
C HIS A 40 -13.91 23.27 -19.91
N LYS A 41 -14.11 23.52 -18.61
CA LYS A 41 -15.33 24.18 -18.10
C LYS A 41 -15.50 25.60 -18.65
N SER A 42 -14.40 26.35 -18.81
CA SER A 42 -14.42 27.69 -19.40
C SER A 42 -14.79 27.71 -20.89
N SER A 43 -14.51 26.63 -21.63
CA SER A 43 -14.78 26.56 -23.07
C SER A 43 -16.22 26.10 -23.38
N SER A 44 -16.82 25.28 -22.53
CA SER A 44 -18.23 24.85 -22.63
C SER A 44 -19.21 26.02 -22.44
N ASN A 45 -18.90 26.94 -21.51
CA ASN A 45 -19.74 28.11 -21.23
C ASN A 45 -19.73 29.21 -22.32
N HIS A 46 -18.88 29.10 -23.36
CA HIS A 46 -18.80 30.11 -24.43
C HIS A 46 -19.55 29.74 -25.73
N GLY A 47 -20.22 28.58 -25.79
CA GLY A 47 -20.92 28.10 -26.99
C GLY A 47 -22.36 28.58 -27.18
N SER A 48 -22.94 29.35 -26.27
CA SER A 48 -24.38 29.66 -26.26
C SER A 48 -24.72 31.15 -26.25
N ASN A 49 -23.91 32.02 -26.86
CA ASN A 49 -24.24 33.45 -27.01
C ASN A 49 -23.67 34.10 -28.30
N GLN A 50 -24.23 33.76 -29.46
CA GLN A 50 -24.26 34.57 -30.72
C GLN A 50 -24.99 33.72 -31.79
N LEU A 51 -26.11 34.11 -32.41
CA LEU A 51 -26.39 35.37 -33.10
C LEU A 51 -27.90 35.71 -33.03
N ILE A 52 -28.22 36.91 -32.56
CA ILE A 52 -29.46 37.61 -32.92
C ILE A 52 -29.15 38.36 -34.22
N ALA A 53 -29.79 37.96 -35.32
CA ALA A 53 -29.97 38.81 -36.49
C ALA A 53 -31.46 38.76 -36.87
N GLN A 54 -32.09 39.93 -36.77
CA GLN A 54 -33.47 40.22 -37.17
C GLN A 54 -33.67 39.95 -38.67
N ASP A 55 -34.81 39.37 -39.05
CA ASP A 55 -35.58 39.88 -40.18
C ASP A 55 -37.09 39.59 -40.03
N HIS A 56 -37.91 40.54 -40.47
CA HIS A 56 -39.36 40.63 -40.33
C HIS A 56 -40.09 39.90 -41.47
N GLY A 57 -41.19 39.18 -41.16
CA GLY A 57 -42.13 38.69 -42.19
C GLY A 57 -43.39 38.03 -41.64
N MET A 58 -44.55 38.60 -41.97
CA MET A 58 -45.91 38.33 -41.46
C MET A 58 -46.55 37.02 -41.99
N GLN A 59 -47.29 36.27 -41.14
CA GLN A 59 -48.70 35.77 -41.31
C GLN A 59 -49.01 34.38 -40.70
N SER A 60 -49.97 34.40 -39.75
CA SER A 60 -51.09 33.47 -39.44
C SER A 60 -50.90 31.98 -39.04
N PRO A 61 -51.78 31.42 -38.17
CA PRO A 61 -51.57 30.18 -37.42
C PRO A 61 -52.27 28.96 -38.04
N THR A 62 -51.85 27.75 -37.66
CA THR A 62 -52.62 26.51 -37.34
C THR A 62 -51.78 25.25 -37.64
N ALA A 63 -51.95 24.22 -36.80
CA ALA A 63 -51.51 22.83 -36.94
C ALA A 63 -50.15 22.47 -36.32
N GLY A 64 -50.22 21.83 -35.14
CA GLY A 64 -49.07 21.23 -34.47
C GLY A 64 -48.53 20.03 -35.22
N LYS A 65 -47.21 19.82 -35.14
CA LYS A 65 -46.58 18.53 -35.44
C LYS A 65 -45.13 18.48 -34.94
N TRP A 66 -44.95 17.76 -33.83
CA TRP A 66 -43.74 17.08 -33.30
C TRP A 66 -42.43 17.87 -33.14
N LEU A 67 -42.02 18.04 -31.87
CA LEU A 67 -40.62 18.24 -31.48
C LEU A 67 -39.77 17.05 -31.98
N PRO A 68 -38.56 17.27 -32.50
CA PRO A 68 -37.62 16.18 -32.73
C PRO A 68 -37.25 15.59 -31.37
N VAL A 69 -37.49 14.29 -31.20
CA VAL A 69 -36.83 13.49 -30.16
C VAL A 69 -35.33 13.58 -30.46
N PRO A 70 -34.48 14.01 -29.52
CA PRO A 70 -33.05 13.82 -29.69
C PRO A 70 -32.78 12.32 -29.69
N ASP A 71 -32.30 11.81 -30.82
CA ASP A 71 -31.82 10.44 -30.96
C ASP A 71 -30.85 10.12 -29.82
N ALA A 72 -31.12 9.00 -29.15
CA ALA A 72 -30.37 8.46 -28.02
C ALA A 72 -29.01 7.88 -28.47
N ALA A 73 -28.13 8.74 -28.99
CA ALA A 73 -26.82 8.33 -29.49
C ALA A 73 -25.71 9.37 -29.25
N ASP A 74 -25.85 10.21 -28.22
CA ASP A 74 -24.73 10.90 -27.60
C ASP A 74 -24.86 10.69 -26.09
N GLY A 75 -23.96 9.88 -25.53
CA GLY A 75 -23.93 9.58 -24.11
C GLY A 75 -23.65 10.86 -23.35
N LEU A 76 -24.71 11.51 -22.85
CA LEU A 76 -24.62 12.48 -21.78
C LEU A 76 -23.95 11.79 -20.60
N GLN A 77 -22.62 11.88 -20.50
CA GLN A 77 -21.94 11.69 -19.24
C GLN A 77 -22.61 12.68 -18.30
N ALA A 78 -23.36 12.18 -17.31
CA ALA A 78 -23.81 13.01 -16.22
C ALA A 78 -22.54 13.55 -15.56
N GLU A 79 -22.19 14.79 -15.86
CA GLU A 79 -20.97 15.42 -15.36
C GLU A 79 -21.08 15.44 -13.84
N LEU A 80 -20.16 14.73 -13.16
CA LEU A 80 -20.09 14.73 -11.69
C LEU A 80 -20.04 16.19 -11.19
N PRO A 81 -20.64 16.52 -10.05
CA PRO A 81 -20.47 17.82 -9.39
C PRO A 81 -18.99 18.22 -9.26
N PHE A 82 -18.71 19.53 -9.29
CA PHE A 82 -17.34 20.06 -9.30
C PHE A 82 -16.48 19.50 -8.15
N GLU A 83 -17.06 19.40 -6.95
CA GLU A 83 -16.39 18.86 -5.78
C GLU A 83 -15.91 17.41 -5.96
N PHE A 84 -16.66 16.59 -6.72
CA PHE A 84 -16.34 15.19 -6.96
C PHE A 84 -15.39 15.01 -8.14
N GLN A 85 -15.45 15.86 -9.16
CA GLN A 85 -14.42 15.90 -10.21
C GLN A 85 -13.04 16.19 -9.62
N VAL A 86 -12.97 17.15 -8.69
CA VAL A 86 -11.71 17.48 -8.00
C VAL A 86 -11.27 16.32 -7.10
N LEU A 87 -12.20 15.70 -6.37
CA LEU A 87 -11.90 14.55 -5.52
C LEU A 87 -11.40 13.35 -6.32
N GLU A 88 -12.04 13.06 -7.46
CA GLU A 88 -11.62 12.02 -8.40
C GLU A 88 -10.19 12.26 -8.88
N ILE A 89 -9.88 13.48 -9.35
CA ILE A 89 -8.52 13.84 -9.76
C ILE A 89 -7.51 13.67 -8.61
N ALA A 90 -7.88 14.05 -7.38
CA ALA A 90 -7.01 13.86 -6.21
C ALA A 90 -6.75 12.37 -5.93
N LEU A 91 -7.80 11.55 -5.94
CA LEU A 91 -7.72 10.11 -5.72
C LEU A 91 -6.94 9.42 -6.84
N GLU A 92 -7.17 9.79 -8.11
CA GLU A 92 -6.46 9.25 -9.27
C GLU A 92 -4.96 9.48 -9.15
N VAL A 93 -4.54 10.71 -8.84
CA VAL A 93 -3.12 11.06 -8.70
C VAL A 93 -2.47 10.30 -7.54
N VAL A 94 -3.15 10.22 -6.38
CA VAL A 94 -2.62 9.52 -5.21
C VAL A 94 -2.54 8.01 -5.46
N CYS A 95 -3.58 7.39 -6.04
CA CYS A 95 -3.59 5.97 -6.34
C CYS A 95 -2.53 5.61 -7.39
N THR A 96 -2.36 6.45 -8.43
CA THR A 96 -1.32 6.27 -9.45
C THR A 96 0.09 6.40 -8.84
N TYR A 97 0.29 7.36 -7.93
CA TYR A 97 1.54 7.50 -7.19
C TYR A 97 1.84 6.27 -6.32
N LEU A 98 0.84 5.76 -5.60
CA LEU A 98 1.00 4.59 -4.75
C LEU A 98 1.31 3.34 -5.58
N ASP A 99 0.55 3.09 -6.66
CA ASP A 99 0.76 1.93 -7.54
C ASP A 99 2.14 1.96 -8.21
N SER A 100 2.58 3.12 -8.70
CA SER A 100 3.94 3.28 -9.26
C SER A 100 5.04 3.07 -8.22
N SER A 101 4.83 3.55 -6.98
CA SER A 101 5.76 3.30 -5.87
C SER A 101 5.84 1.81 -5.51
N VAL A 102 4.72 1.08 -5.57
CA VAL A 102 4.70 -0.38 -5.35
C VAL A 102 5.39 -1.11 -6.49
N ALA A 103 5.15 -0.72 -7.74
CA ALA A 103 5.80 -1.32 -8.90
C ALA A 103 7.33 -1.13 -8.87
N GLU A 104 7.81 0.03 -8.41
CA GLU A 104 9.24 0.26 -8.19
C GLU A 104 9.79 -0.63 -7.07
N LEU A 105 9.08 -0.72 -5.95
CA LEU A 105 9.44 -1.61 -4.84
C LEU A 105 9.52 -3.08 -5.29
N GLU A 106 8.55 -3.56 -6.07
CA GLU A 106 8.54 -4.91 -6.65
C GLU A 106 9.76 -5.15 -7.54
N ARG A 107 10.02 -4.24 -8.49
CA ARG A 107 11.15 -4.33 -9.42
C ARG A 107 12.49 -4.40 -8.69
N ASP A 108 12.62 -3.66 -7.60
CA ASP A 108 13.85 -3.59 -6.82
C ASP A 108 13.96 -4.73 -5.79
N ALA A 109 12.84 -5.30 -5.33
CA ALA A 109 12.80 -6.39 -4.36
C ALA A 109 13.39 -7.69 -4.90
N TYR A 110 12.88 -8.18 -6.03
CA TYR A 110 13.29 -9.47 -6.61
C TYR A 110 14.81 -9.64 -6.80
N PRO A 111 15.55 -8.68 -7.41
CA PRO A 111 17.00 -8.83 -7.57
C PRO A 111 17.75 -8.80 -6.25
N VAL A 112 17.29 -8.02 -5.26
CA VAL A 112 17.92 -7.96 -3.93
C VAL A 112 17.77 -9.28 -3.18
N LEU A 113 16.59 -9.91 -3.30
CA LEU A 113 16.29 -11.19 -2.64
C LEU A 113 17.01 -12.36 -3.32
N ASP A 114 17.08 -12.40 -4.65
CA ASP A 114 17.90 -13.38 -5.39
C ASP A 114 19.40 -13.25 -5.07
N GLU A 115 19.90 -12.02 -4.93
CA GLU A 115 21.28 -11.76 -4.50
C GLU A 115 21.54 -12.25 -3.06
N LEU A 116 20.59 -12.03 -2.14
CA LEU A 116 20.70 -12.53 -0.77
C LEU A 116 20.69 -14.07 -0.72
N ALA A 117 19.81 -14.72 -1.48
CA ALA A 117 19.70 -16.18 -1.53
C ALA A 117 20.98 -16.85 -2.08
N ARG A 118 21.71 -16.18 -2.97
CA ARG A 118 22.99 -16.67 -3.50
C ARG A 118 24.17 -16.45 -2.57
N ASN A 119 24.22 -15.30 -1.90
CA ASN A 119 25.32 -14.95 -1.02
C ASN A 119 24.84 -14.11 0.17
N VAL A 120 24.90 -14.72 1.34
CA VAL A 120 24.57 -14.06 2.60
C VAL A 120 25.72 -13.16 3.01
N SER A 121 25.55 -11.86 2.77
CA SER A 121 26.51 -10.82 3.16
C SER A 121 25.84 -9.73 3.99
N THR A 122 26.62 -9.04 4.83
CA THR A 122 26.12 -7.91 5.63
C THR A 122 25.52 -6.80 4.76
N LYS A 123 26.11 -6.57 3.58
CA LYS A 123 25.59 -5.62 2.58
C LYS A 123 24.22 -6.04 2.04
N ASN A 124 24.02 -7.31 1.73
CA ASN A 124 22.73 -7.81 1.20
C ASN A 124 21.64 -7.78 2.27
N LEU A 125 21.98 -8.12 3.51
CA LEU A 125 21.07 -7.99 4.65
C LEU A 125 20.67 -6.53 4.91
N GLU A 126 21.59 -5.57 4.74
CA GLU A 126 21.29 -4.15 4.85
C GLU A 126 20.35 -3.68 3.72
N ARG A 127 20.56 -4.17 2.48
CA ARG A 127 19.63 -3.91 1.36
C ARG A 127 18.23 -4.46 1.64
N VAL A 128 18.11 -5.70 2.16
CA VAL A 128 16.81 -6.28 2.54
C VAL A 128 16.17 -5.52 3.70
N ARG A 129 16.95 -5.07 4.69
CA ARG A 129 16.44 -4.22 5.77
C ARG A 129 15.89 -2.89 5.24
N SER A 130 16.61 -2.26 4.31
CA SER A 130 16.13 -1.04 3.65
C SER A 130 14.85 -1.30 2.84
N LEU A 131 14.78 -2.45 2.14
CA LEU A 131 13.60 -2.89 1.40
C LEU A 131 12.39 -3.08 2.34
N LYS A 132 12.55 -3.78 3.46
CA LYS A 132 11.50 -3.96 4.48
C LYS A 132 11.02 -2.63 5.07
N SER A 133 11.94 -1.70 5.30
CA SER A 133 11.61 -0.36 5.79
C SER A 133 10.76 0.40 4.76
N ASN A 134 11.13 0.36 3.49
CA ASN A 134 10.38 0.99 2.41
C ASN A 134 8.99 0.35 2.23
N LEU A 135 8.92 -0.99 2.27
CA LEU A 135 7.68 -1.74 2.22
C LEU A 135 6.74 -1.36 3.34
N THR A 136 7.23 -1.32 4.58
CA THR A 136 6.41 -0.99 5.76
C THR A 136 5.88 0.44 5.68
N ARG A 137 6.72 1.38 5.23
CA ARG A 137 6.30 2.77 5.00
C ARG A 137 5.19 2.84 3.95
N LEU A 138 5.38 2.20 2.81
CA LEU A 138 4.42 2.23 1.71
C LEU A 138 3.10 1.54 2.08
N LEU A 139 3.16 0.41 2.78
CA LEU A 139 1.98 -0.27 3.31
C LEU A 139 1.18 0.65 4.23
N ALA A 140 1.85 1.36 5.14
CA ALA A 140 1.18 2.30 6.04
C ALA A 140 0.54 3.48 5.30
N GLN A 141 1.13 3.96 4.19
CA GLN A 141 0.55 5.00 3.35
C GLN A 141 -0.71 4.52 2.64
N VAL A 142 -0.65 3.35 1.98
CA VAL A 142 -1.83 2.75 1.32
C VAL A 142 -2.94 2.48 2.33
N GLN A 143 -2.61 1.94 3.49
CA GLN A 143 -3.58 1.69 4.56
C GLN A 143 -4.24 2.97 5.04
N ARG A 144 -3.48 4.05 5.27
CA ARG A 144 -4.07 5.33 5.70
C ARG A 144 -5.10 5.84 4.69
N VAL A 145 -4.76 5.90 3.41
CA VAL A 145 -5.70 6.40 2.39
C VAL A 145 -6.94 5.50 2.31
N ARG A 146 -6.73 4.18 2.34
CA ARG A 146 -7.82 3.22 2.30
C ARG A 146 -8.74 3.33 3.52
N ASP A 147 -8.19 3.43 4.72
CA ASP A 147 -8.95 3.50 5.97
C ASP A 147 -9.79 4.81 6.03
N GLU A 148 -9.29 5.91 5.45
CA GLU A 148 -10.07 7.16 5.30
C GLU A 148 -11.24 7.00 4.31
N ILE A 149 -11.05 6.26 3.21
CA ILE A 149 -12.12 5.97 2.26
C ILE A 149 -13.13 4.98 2.86
N GLU A 150 -12.66 3.95 3.57
CA GLU A 150 -13.52 2.99 4.30
C GLU A 150 -14.41 3.72 5.30
N HIS A 151 -13.82 4.62 6.09
CA HIS A 151 -14.56 5.39 7.08
C HIS A 151 -15.65 6.28 6.44
N LEU A 152 -15.37 6.84 5.27
CA LEU A 152 -16.35 7.64 4.52
C LEU A 152 -17.45 6.77 3.90
N LEU A 153 -17.11 5.59 3.38
CA LEU A 153 -18.07 4.62 2.84
C LEU A 153 -18.98 4.02 3.92
N ASP A 154 -18.54 3.96 5.17
CA ASP A 154 -19.32 3.41 6.29
C ASP A 154 -20.47 4.32 6.76
N ASP A 155 -20.49 5.61 6.39
CA ASP A 155 -21.49 6.59 6.86
C ASP A 155 -22.07 7.47 5.72
N ASP A 156 -23.30 7.12 5.31
CA ASP A 156 -24.06 7.85 4.29
C ASP A 156 -24.33 9.33 4.66
N GLU A 157 -24.41 9.67 5.96
CA GLU A 157 -24.59 11.06 6.39
C GLU A 157 -23.34 11.89 6.11
N ASP A 158 -22.15 11.31 6.31
CA ASP A 158 -20.88 11.97 5.99
C ASP A 158 -20.69 12.10 4.47
N MET A 159 -21.06 11.08 3.69
CA MET A 159 -21.09 11.17 2.22
C MET A 159 -22.05 12.25 1.72
N ALA A 160 -23.28 12.29 2.24
CA ALA A 160 -24.27 13.31 1.91
C ALA A 160 -23.77 14.73 2.27
N GLN A 161 -22.90 14.85 3.28
CA GLN A 161 -22.33 16.13 3.63
C GLN A 161 -21.37 16.70 2.58
N LEU A 162 -20.77 15.85 1.74
CA LEU A 162 -19.82 16.21 0.70
C LEU A 162 -20.46 16.79 -0.57
N TYR A 163 -21.79 16.68 -0.73
CA TYR A 163 -22.53 17.31 -1.85
C TYR A 163 -22.64 18.83 -1.67
N LEU A 164 -21.52 19.54 -1.88
CA LEU A 164 -21.38 20.99 -1.68
C LEU A 164 -22.18 21.80 -2.69
N THR A 165 -22.16 21.42 -3.97
CA THR A 165 -22.89 22.11 -5.04
C THR A 165 -24.39 22.09 -4.74
N ARG A 166 -24.92 20.95 -4.32
CA ARG A 166 -26.32 20.80 -3.92
C ARG A 166 -26.69 21.71 -2.75
N LYS A 167 -25.87 21.71 -1.68
CA LYS A 167 -26.08 22.56 -0.49
C LYS A 167 -25.99 24.05 -0.84
N TRP A 168 -25.09 24.43 -1.73
CA TRP A 168 -24.93 25.81 -2.18
C TRP A 168 -26.18 26.31 -2.91
N ILE A 169 -26.71 25.52 -3.85
CA ILE A 169 -27.96 25.85 -4.58
C ILE A 169 -29.14 25.98 -3.61
N GLN A 170 -29.26 25.05 -2.65
CA GLN A 170 -30.35 25.06 -1.68
C GLN A 170 -30.32 26.30 -0.76
N ASN A 171 -29.12 26.71 -0.31
CA ASN A 171 -28.96 27.92 0.48
C ASN A 171 -29.32 29.17 -0.32
N GLN A 172 -28.90 29.26 -1.59
CA GLN A 172 -29.20 30.39 -2.45
C GLN A 172 -30.71 30.55 -2.71
N GLN A 173 -31.43 29.44 -2.91
CA GLN A 173 -32.89 29.45 -3.08
C GLN A 173 -33.62 29.89 -1.79
N SER A 174 -33.15 29.45 -0.63
CA SER A 174 -33.70 29.85 0.67
C SER A 174 -33.53 31.35 0.93
N GLU A 175 -32.34 31.88 0.63
CA GLU A 175 -32.04 33.32 0.72
C GLU A 175 -32.90 34.14 -0.25
N ALA A 176 -33.07 33.69 -1.49
CA ALA A 176 -33.93 34.36 -2.47
C ALA A 176 -35.41 34.39 -2.03
N LEU A 177 -35.90 33.32 -1.42
CA LEU A 177 -37.28 33.24 -0.91
C LEU A 177 -37.50 34.17 0.30
N MET A 178 -36.51 34.26 1.21
CA MET A 178 -36.53 35.21 2.33
C MET A 178 -36.42 36.66 1.85
N GLY A 179 -35.60 36.94 0.84
CA GLY A 179 -35.48 38.26 0.21
C GLY A 179 -36.78 38.70 -0.46
N ALA A 180 -37.47 37.81 -1.17
CA ALA A 180 -38.77 38.08 -1.80
C ALA A 180 -39.89 38.35 -0.77
N MET A 181 -39.86 37.69 0.39
CA MET A 181 -40.79 37.98 1.49
C MET A 181 -40.54 39.35 2.15
N ALA A 182 -39.29 39.84 2.16
CA ALA A 182 -38.96 41.15 2.71
C ALA A 182 -39.34 42.32 1.78
N SER A 183 -39.47 42.10 0.48
CA SER A 183 -39.80 43.16 -0.50
C SER A 183 -41.31 43.33 -0.80
N ASN A 184 -42.18 42.42 -0.35
CA ASN A 184 -43.63 42.53 -0.58
C ASN A 184 -44.37 43.08 0.65
N GLY A 185 -44.15 44.36 0.95
CA GLY A 185 -45.04 45.15 1.79
C GLY A 185 -46.02 45.96 0.94
N ILE A 186 -47.21 45.41 0.66
CA ILE A 186 -48.52 46.09 0.52
C ILE A 186 -49.58 45.01 0.21
N VAL A 187 -50.57 44.89 1.09
CA VAL A 187 -51.79 44.05 0.95
C VAL A 187 -52.87 44.90 0.24
N PRO A 188 -53.77 44.34 -0.59
CA PRO A 188 -55.10 44.05 -0.06
C PRO A 188 -55.77 42.73 -0.53
N THR A 189 -56.41 42.09 0.46
CA THR A 189 -57.69 41.34 0.41
C THR A 189 -57.81 40.04 -0.40
N ALA A 190 -58.10 38.95 0.33
CA ALA A 190 -58.61 37.67 -0.18
C ALA A 190 -60.05 37.81 -0.76
N PRO A 191 -60.58 36.83 -1.53
CA PRO A 191 -61.08 35.59 -0.91
C PRO A 191 -60.76 34.28 -1.66
N HIS A 192 -60.61 33.21 -0.87
CA HIS A 192 -60.91 31.80 -1.16
C HIS A 192 -60.15 31.06 -2.30
N LEU A 193 -59.21 30.17 -1.93
CA LEU A 193 -59.45 28.71 -1.92
C LEU A 193 -58.26 27.93 -1.33
N ARG A 194 -58.58 27.08 -0.34
CA ARG A 194 -57.84 25.93 0.21
C ARG A 194 -56.34 26.12 0.52
N ARG A 195 -56.15 26.71 1.70
CA ARG A 195 -55.04 26.45 2.62
C ARG A 195 -54.97 24.95 2.97
N LEU A 196 -54.03 24.23 2.37
CA LEU A 196 -53.43 23.02 2.96
C LEU A 196 -52.10 23.42 3.57
N SER A 197 -52.16 24.08 4.72
CA SER A 197 -51.00 24.28 5.57
C SER A 197 -50.75 23.01 6.36
N SER A 198 -49.79 22.19 5.92
CA SER A 198 -49.13 21.24 6.81
C SER A 198 -47.93 21.96 7.45
N ALA A 199 -48.20 22.60 8.59
CA ALA A 199 -47.18 22.94 9.55
C ALA A 199 -47.29 21.92 10.68
N ARG A 200 -46.64 20.76 10.49
CA ARG A 200 -46.20 19.83 11.55
C ARG A 200 -45.61 18.57 10.93
N SER A 201 -44.28 18.51 10.87
CA SER A 201 -43.48 17.38 11.37
C SER A 201 -42.03 17.64 11.00
N GLY A 202 -41.32 18.31 11.92
CA GLY A 202 -39.92 17.96 12.11
C GLY A 202 -39.90 16.58 12.76
N SER A 203 -38.93 15.77 12.32
CA SER A 203 -38.61 14.42 12.81
C SER A 203 -39.32 13.27 12.08
N LEU A 204 -38.49 12.36 11.52
CA LEU A 204 -38.72 10.97 11.12
C LEU A 204 -38.98 10.60 9.65
N VAL A 205 -39.12 11.53 8.70
CA VAL A 205 -39.40 11.17 7.28
C VAL A 205 -38.36 11.71 6.28
N SER A 206 -37.27 12.31 6.74
CA SER A 206 -36.20 12.81 5.86
C SER A 206 -35.09 11.79 5.55
N ASN A 207 -35.06 10.62 6.23
CA ASN A 207 -33.96 9.66 6.04
C ASN A 207 -34.09 8.83 4.76
N TYR A 208 -35.29 8.58 4.25
CA TYR A 208 -35.48 7.68 3.08
C TYR A 208 -35.34 8.36 1.70
N LEU A 209 -35.08 9.67 1.67
CA LEU A 209 -34.83 10.40 0.41
C LEU A 209 -33.35 10.70 0.18
N ASN A 210 -32.50 10.65 1.22
CA ASN A 210 -31.05 10.86 1.11
C ASN A 210 -30.28 9.58 0.73
N ASP A 211 -30.84 8.39 0.95
CA ASP A 211 -30.19 7.09 0.67
C ASP A 211 -29.85 6.90 -0.81
N ASN A 212 -30.73 7.34 -1.72
CA ASN A 212 -30.49 7.24 -3.17
C ASN A 212 -29.67 8.43 -3.71
N ASP A 213 -29.25 9.36 -2.86
CA ASP A 213 -28.63 10.61 -3.29
C ASP A 213 -27.10 10.58 -3.23
N VAL A 214 -26.51 9.52 -2.67
CA VAL A 214 -25.06 9.33 -2.52
C VAL A 214 -24.46 8.29 -3.48
N GLU A 215 -25.28 7.58 -4.25
CA GLU A 215 -24.88 6.44 -5.10
C GLU A 215 -23.73 6.79 -6.08
N ASP A 216 -23.76 7.97 -6.70
CA ASP A 216 -22.69 8.41 -7.62
C ASP A 216 -21.33 8.55 -6.92
N LEU A 217 -21.33 9.06 -5.67
CA LEU A 217 -20.12 9.23 -4.88
C LEU A 217 -19.65 7.89 -4.30
N GLU A 218 -20.58 7.06 -3.83
CA GLU A 218 -20.30 5.72 -3.33
C GLU A 218 -19.59 4.89 -4.42
N MET A 219 -20.13 4.87 -5.64
CA MET A 219 -19.52 4.14 -6.77
C MET A 219 -18.09 4.63 -7.09
N LEU A 220 -17.85 5.95 -7.03
CA LEU A 220 -16.51 6.53 -7.21
C LEU A 220 -15.55 6.05 -6.11
N LEU A 221 -15.96 6.15 -4.85
CA LEU A 221 -15.14 5.79 -3.69
C LEU A 221 -14.88 4.29 -3.63
N GLU A 222 -15.87 3.45 -3.93
CA GLU A 222 -15.72 1.99 -4.03
C GLU A 222 -14.68 1.59 -5.09
N ALA A 223 -14.69 2.25 -6.26
CA ALA A 223 -13.71 1.97 -7.32
C ALA A 223 -12.27 2.21 -6.84
N TYR A 224 -12.03 3.34 -6.16
CA TYR A 224 -10.71 3.66 -5.60
C TYR A 224 -10.36 2.81 -4.38
N PHE A 225 -11.34 2.44 -3.55
CA PHE A 225 -11.15 1.51 -2.44
C PHE A 225 -10.66 0.15 -2.95
N MET A 226 -11.31 -0.39 -3.98
CA MET A 226 -10.90 -1.65 -4.61
C MET A 226 -9.50 -1.54 -5.25
N GLN A 227 -9.16 -0.40 -5.87
CA GLN A 227 -7.83 -0.16 -6.40
C GLN A 227 -6.75 -0.14 -5.29
N LEU A 228 -7.03 0.52 -4.16
CA LEU A 228 -6.12 0.55 -3.01
C LEU A 228 -5.96 -0.81 -2.35
N ASP A 229 -7.03 -1.60 -2.26
CA ASP A 229 -6.95 -2.98 -1.75
C ASP A 229 -6.15 -3.89 -2.70
N GLY A 230 -6.31 -3.72 -4.01
CA GLY A 230 -5.44 -4.35 -5.00
C GLY A 230 -3.96 -3.98 -4.80
N THR A 231 -3.69 -2.70 -4.58
CA THR A 231 -2.34 -2.18 -4.30
C THR A 231 -1.77 -2.73 -3.00
N ARG A 232 -2.59 -2.80 -1.94
CA ARG A 232 -2.24 -3.39 -0.65
C ARG A 232 -1.87 -4.86 -0.80
N ASN A 233 -2.65 -5.62 -1.56
CA ASN A 233 -2.39 -7.04 -1.79
C ASN A 233 -1.07 -7.29 -2.54
N LYS A 234 -0.72 -6.44 -3.52
CA LYS A 234 0.61 -6.47 -4.17
C LYS A 234 1.73 -6.29 -3.14
N ILE A 235 1.62 -5.29 -2.26
CA ILE A 235 2.61 -5.04 -1.18
C ILE A 235 2.72 -6.25 -0.24
N LEU A 236 1.59 -6.86 0.15
CA LEU A 236 1.58 -8.03 1.01
C LEU A 236 2.25 -9.24 0.34
N SER A 237 2.07 -9.43 -0.97
CA SER A 237 2.74 -10.49 -1.72
C SER A 237 4.26 -10.31 -1.73
N VAL A 238 4.75 -9.07 -1.93
CA VAL A 238 6.20 -8.77 -1.82
C VAL A 238 6.71 -9.04 -0.41
N ARG A 239 5.91 -8.70 0.61
CA ARG A 239 6.28 -8.95 2.01
C ARG A 239 6.46 -10.43 2.28
N GLU A 240 5.48 -11.24 1.87
CA GLU A 240 5.53 -12.70 1.99
C GLU A 240 6.79 -13.25 1.30
N TYR A 241 7.09 -12.80 0.09
CA TYR A 241 8.30 -13.22 -0.63
C TYR A 241 9.61 -12.84 0.08
N ILE A 242 9.67 -11.66 0.72
CA ILE A 242 10.82 -11.27 1.53
C ILE A 242 10.95 -12.19 2.76
N ASP A 243 9.84 -12.43 3.47
CA ASP A 243 9.83 -13.24 4.69
C ASP A 243 10.21 -14.71 4.35
N ASP A 244 9.71 -15.26 3.24
CA ASP A 244 10.10 -16.58 2.73
C ASP A 244 11.60 -16.66 2.39
N THR A 245 12.15 -15.62 1.77
CA THR A 245 13.58 -15.56 1.43
C THR A 245 14.44 -15.49 2.70
N GLU A 246 14.00 -14.75 3.72
CA GLU A 246 14.70 -14.67 5.00
C GLU A 246 14.70 -16.02 5.73
N ASP A 247 13.58 -16.73 5.74
CA ASP A 247 13.47 -18.07 6.31
C ASP A 247 14.39 -19.06 5.57
N TYR A 248 14.42 -19.00 4.23
CA TYR A 248 15.34 -19.79 3.42
C TYR A 248 16.81 -19.52 3.78
N VAL A 249 17.19 -18.24 3.87
CA VAL A 249 18.55 -17.81 4.23
C VAL A 249 18.91 -18.26 5.64
N ASN A 250 17.98 -18.19 6.58
CA ASN A 250 18.21 -18.62 7.95
C ASN A 250 18.47 -20.13 8.03
N ILE A 251 17.70 -20.94 7.29
CA ILE A 251 17.93 -22.39 7.15
C ILE A 251 19.31 -22.67 6.53
N GLN A 252 19.72 -21.91 5.52
CA GLN A 252 21.03 -22.08 4.88
C GLN A 252 22.18 -21.75 5.83
N LEU A 253 22.05 -20.67 6.62
CA LEU A 253 23.02 -20.29 7.64
C LEU A 253 23.10 -21.31 8.79
N ASP A 254 21.97 -21.89 9.18
CA ASP A 254 21.95 -23.00 10.15
C ASP A 254 22.70 -24.22 9.61
N ASN A 255 22.51 -24.56 8.33
CA ASN A 255 23.24 -25.67 7.72
C ASN A 255 24.76 -25.43 7.69
N GLN A 256 25.20 -24.22 7.28
CA GLN A 256 26.63 -23.87 7.30
C GLN A 256 27.23 -23.88 8.71
N ARG A 257 26.50 -23.37 9.71
CA ARG A 257 26.91 -23.46 11.12
C ARG A 257 27.04 -24.90 11.57
N ASN A 258 26.11 -25.77 11.17
CA ASN A 258 26.14 -27.18 11.50
C ASN A 258 27.36 -27.89 10.88
N GLU A 259 27.71 -27.59 9.62
CA GLU A 259 28.94 -28.09 9.00
C GLU A 259 30.21 -27.62 9.73
N LEU A 260 30.25 -26.36 10.16
CA LEU A 260 31.38 -25.83 10.92
C LEU A 260 31.52 -26.52 12.28
N ILE A 261 30.42 -26.74 13.00
CA ILE A 261 30.41 -27.49 14.27
C ILE A 261 30.91 -28.92 14.06
N GLN A 262 30.50 -29.56 12.97
CA GLN A 262 30.96 -30.90 12.60
C GLN A 262 32.47 -30.96 12.35
N LEU A 263 33.02 -29.99 11.62
CA LEU A 263 34.47 -29.87 11.39
C LEU A 263 35.22 -29.62 12.70
N GLN A 264 34.71 -28.72 13.55
CA GLN A 264 35.32 -28.40 14.85
C GLN A 264 35.34 -29.63 15.77
N LEU A 265 34.26 -30.42 15.81
CA LEU A 265 34.20 -31.66 16.57
C LEU A 265 35.26 -32.65 16.09
N THR A 266 35.39 -32.80 14.77
CA THR A 266 36.39 -33.70 14.15
C THR A 266 37.82 -33.27 14.52
N LEU A 267 38.13 -31.97 14.41
CA LEU A 267 39.43 -31.41 14.78
C LEU A 267 39.73 -31.62 16.27
N THR A 268 38.72 -31.45 17.13
CA THR A 268 38.85 -31.65 18.58
C THR A 268 39.17 -33.11 18.92
N ILE A 269 38.50 -34.07 18.28
CA ILE A 269 38.78 -35.50 18.43
C ILE A 269 40.19 -35.84 17.96
N ALA A 270 40.63 -35.28 16.82
CA ALA A 270 41.99 -35.48 16.31
C ALA A 270 43.04 -34.89 17.26
N SER A 271 42.80 -33.68 17.79
CA SER A 271 43.70 -33.01 18.73
C SER A 271 43.83 -33.80 20.04
N PHE A 272 42.72 -34.37 20.52
CA PHE A 272 42.75 -35.25 21.70
C PHE A 272 43.62 -36.49 21.47
N ALA A 273 43.51 -37.14 20.30
CA ALA A 273 44.34 -38.30 19.95
C ALA A 273 45.84 -37.92 19.91
N ILE A 274 46.19 -36.82 19.23
CA ILE A 274 47.57 -36.31 19.16
C ILE A 274 48.11 -35.98 20.55
N ALA A 275 47.29 -35.40 21.44
CA ALA A 275 47.71 -35.08 22.81
C ALA A 275 48.04 -36.34 23.62
N VAL A 276 47.27 -37.43 23.47
CA VAL A 276 47.56 -38.72 24.13
C VAL A 276 48.87 -39.31 23.61
N GLU A 277 49.11 -39.29 22.31
CA GLU A 277 50.37 -39.76 21.72
C GLU A 277 51.57 -38.91 22.18
N THR A 278 51.41 -37.59 22.22
CA THR A 278 52.45 -36.66 22.71
C THR A 278 52.78 -36.91 24.18
N MET A 279 51.76 -37.16 25.03
CA MET A 279 51.97 -37.51 26.44
C MET A 279 52.76 -38.81 26.59
N MET A 280 52.42 -39.83 25.79
CA MET A 280 53.13 -41.11 25.79
C MET A 280 54.58 -40.95 25.33
N ALA A 281 54.82 -40.21 24.23
CA ALA A 281 56.15 -39.88 23.74
C ALA A 281 56.96 -39.12 24.80
N GLY A 282 56.33 -38.20 25.53
CA GLY A 282 56.94 -37.47 26.64
C GLY A 282 57.45 -38.38 27.76
N TRP A 283 56.68 -39.41 28.14
CA TRP A 283 57.08 -40.38 29.17
C TRP A 283 58.37 -41.14 28.80
N PHE A 284 58.50 -41.53 27.53
CA PHE A 284 59.71 -42.19 27.01
C PHE A 284 60.85 -41.21 26.72
N GLY A 285 60.54 -39.93 26.46
CA GLY A 285 61.53 -38.86 26.31
C GLY A 285 62.24 -38.46 27.61
N MET A 286 61.77 -38.96 28.77
CA MET A 286 62.43 -38.70 30.06
C MET A 286 63.71 -39.53 30.21
N ASN A 287 64.82 -38.87 30.58
CA ASN A 287 66.13 -39.50 30.80
C ASN A 287 66.18 -40.28 32.13
N ILE A 288 65.30 -41.28 32.28
CA ILE A 288 65.25 -42.16 33.46
C ILE A 288 65.95 -43.48 33.09
N PRO A 289 66.97 -43.92 33.85
CA PRO A 289 67.68 -45.17 33.57
C PRO A 289 66.77 -46.39 33.86
N CYS A 290 66.17 -46.94 32.80
CA CYS A 290 65.36 -48.14 32.85
C CYS A 290 66.10 -49.33 32.19
N SER A 291 66.08 -50.50 32.84
CA SER A 291 66.67 -51.74 32.31
C SER A 291 66.01 -52.26 31.03
N LEU A 292 64.80 -51.78 30.72
CA LEU A 292 64.03 -52.09 29.49
C LEU A 292 64.70 -51.57 28.20
N TYR A 293 65.53 -50.52 28.28
CA TYR A 293 66.18 -49.92 27.10
C TYR A 293 67.34 -50.76 26.53
N ASN A 294 67.90 -51.69 27.31
CA ASN A 294 69.04 -52.52 26.89
C ASN A 294 68.65 -53.71 26.01
N ILE A 295 67.34 -53.97 25.82
CA ILE A 295 66.85 -55.09 25.02
C ILE A 295 66.55 -54.59 23.60
N HIS A 296 67.25 -55.15 22.61
CA HIS A 296 67.07 -54.81 21.20
C HIS A 296 65.61 -55.03 20.76
N GLY A 297 65.02 -54.01 20.12
CA GLY A 297 63.69 -54.07 19.49
C GLY A 297 62.48 -53.77 20.40
N ILE A 298 62.64 -53.71 21.74
CA ILE A 298 61.51 -53.41 22.64
C ILE A 298 60.97 -51.99 22.44
N PHE A 299 61.85 -51.02 22.17
CA PHE A 299 61.46 -49.63 21.95
C PHE A 299 60.54 -49.48 20.73
N GLU A 300 60.95 -50.02 19.57
CA GLU A 300 60.15 -49.96 18.33
C GLU A 300 58.80 -50.68 18.49
N LEU A 301 58.80 -51.85 19.14
CA LEU A 301 57.58 -52.61 19.40
C LEU A 301 56.63 -51.88 20.36
N THR A 302 57.16 -51.24 21.40
CA THR A 302 56.36 -50.49 22.38
C THR A 302 55.75 -49.26 21.74
N VAL A 303 56.52 -48.46 21.00
CA VAL A 303 56.01 -47.29 20.27
C VAL A 303 54.96 -47.71 19.25
N GLY A 304 55.21 -48.76 18.46
CA GLY A 304 54.25 -49.27 17.49
C GLY A 304 52.92 -49.70 18.11
N ILE A 305 52.94 -50.39 19.26
CA ILE A 305 51.72 -50.77 19.98
C ILE A 305 50.97 -49.54 20.50
N MET A 306 51.67 -48.57 21.08
CA MET A 306 51.03 -47.36 21.63
C MET A 306 50.39 -46.50 20.53
N THR A 307 51.08 -46.30 19.39
CA THR A 307 50.52 -45.61 18.24
C THR A 307 49.31 -46.37 17.68
N ALA A 308 49.37 -47.70 17.58
CA ALA A 308 48.22 -48.50 17.14
C ALA A 308 47.00 -48.37 18.08
N VAL A 309 47.21 -48.35 19.40
CA VAL A 309 46.14 -48.13 20.39
C VAL A 309 45.54 -46.73 20.24
N CYS A 310 46.37 -45.71 20.03
CA CYS A 310 45.90 -44.33 19.85
C CYS A 310 45.04 -44.18 18.58
N VAL A 311 45.50 -44.72 17.44
CA VAL A 311 44.74 -44.75 16.19
C VAL A 311 43.43 -45.52 16.36
N SER A 312 43.45 -46.66 17.06
CA SER A 312 42.24 -47.44 17.34
C SER A 312 41.22 -46.65 18.17
N LEU A 313 41.66 -45.94 19.21
CA LEU A 313 40.81 -45.08 20.02
C LEU A 313 40.23 -43.91 19.20
N PHE A 314 41.03 -43.28 18.35
CA PHE A 314 40.57 -42.23 17.45
C PHE A 314 39.46 -42.72 16.51
N VAL A 315 39.65 -43.88 15.86
CA VAL A 315 38.63 -44.49 14.99
C VAL A 315 37.38 -44.87 15.77
N LEU A 316 37.51 -45.38 17.00
CA LEU A 316 36.38 -45.72 17.87
C LEU A 316 35.57 -44.48 18.23
N VAL A 317 36.22 -43.39 18.63
CA VAL A 317 35.54 -42.13 18.98
C VAL A 317 34.87 -41.51 17.76
N LEU A 318 35.51 -41.53 16.58
CA LEU A 318 34.88 -41.10 15.33
C LEU A 318 33.69 -41.98 14.94
N GLY A 319 33.83 -43.30 15.08
CA GLY A 319 32.76 -44.26 14.81
C GLY A 319 31.55 -44.04 15.73
N TYR A 320 31.81 -43.78 17.02
CA TYR A 320 30.78 -43.42 17.99
C TYR A 320 30.09 -42.10 17.63
N ALA A 321 30.86 -41.07 17.26
CA ALA A 321 30.31 -39.78 16.84
C ALA A 321 29.44 -39.89 15.58
N ARG A 322 29.84 -40.72 14.60
CA ARG A 322 29.03 -41.02 13.41
C ARG A 322 27.78 -41.82 13.74
N TRP A 323 27.88 -42.85 14.57
CA TRP A 323 26.74 -43.68 14.94
C TRP A 323 25.65 -42.87 15.65
N LYS A 324 26.05 -41.89 16.47
CA LYS A 324 25.14 -40.99 17.17
C LYS A 324 24.61 -39.85 16.27
N LYS A 325 24.93 -39.84 14.97
CA LYS A 325 24.54 -38.81 13.99
C LYS A 325 24.99 -37.39 14.36
N LEU A 326 26.06 -37.26 15.15
CA LEU A 326 26.63 -35.95 15.51
C LEU A 326 27.47 -35.35 14.37
N LEU A 327 27.98 -36.23 13.52
CA LEU A 327 28.56 -35.87 12.24
C LEU A 327 27.45 -36.12 11.21
N GLY A 328 27.06 -35.10 10.44
CA GLY A 328 26.11 -35.25 9.34
C GLY A 328 26.44 -36.46 8.48
N SER A 329 25.39 -37.18 8.04
CA SER A 329 25.51 -38.43 7.28
C SER A 329 26.40 -38.30 6.05
#